data_AF-A0AA36GXS1-F1
#
_entry.id   AF-A0AA36GXS1-F1
#
_cell.length_a   1.000
_cell.length_b   1.000
_cell.length_c   1.000
_cell.angle_alpha   90.00
_cell.angle_beta   90.00
_cell.angle_gamma   90.00
#
_symmetry.space_group_name_H-M   'P 1'
#
loop_
_entity.id
_entity.type
_entity.pdbx_description
1 polymer ?
#
loop_
_entity_poly.entity_id
_entity_poly.type
_entity_poly.pdbx_seq_one_letter_code
_entity_poly.pdbx_strand_id
1 'polypeptide(L)'
;MLFNWLFIIHSILRVSTEAYPYLSRNENNGTMDQDLLIKLFKEKYGSKRVLEHSIRIMDGRYVYISDEVGKNANQSVIFRKIGVGYRRLTTAILKPPKKLSEDNIDTSKWQVDKEALTFDSYATTMIEEMFISGAVEISKQASAKLLLIGLGGGYISTYLHHNFPQMDITSIELDPQMVEIAKRWFNLEQGEKHHVFITDGVKFAKRAATNGTTYDVILLDASADVPKSLFIAPVEVFVTTDVAKNFGKLLNEKGALIINILCAHNSYDRCVKELHRIYGTAFKFCTFKKLHNSSNLVMTCTQKPAPSGLATLYENFANYAKYNARVSEKWSE
;
A
#
# COMPACT_ATOMS: atom_id res chain seq x y z
N MET A 1 -8.42 -0.42 49.42
CA MET A 1 -7.53 0.00 48.30
C MET A 1 -7.71 -0.96 47.14
N LEU A 2 -8.72 -0.71 46.29
CA LEU A 2 -8.99 -1.45 45.06
C LEU A 2 -9.58 -0.43 44.08
N PHE A 3 -8.71 0.38 43.48
CA PHE A 3 -9.06 1.28 42.39
C PHE A 3 -7.91 1.25 41.38
N ASN A 4 -8.25 1.29 40.08
CA ASN A 4 -7.38 1.39 38.91
C ASN A 4 -6.72 0.13 38.33
N TRP A 5 -7.54 -0.81 37.84
CA TRP A 5 -7.11 -1.69 36.72
C TRP A 5 -8.02 -1.60 35.48
N LEU A 6 -9.22 -1.02 35.57
CA LEU A 6 -10.13 -0.93 34.41
C LEU A 6 -9.81 0.19 33.40
N PHE A 7 -9.08 1.25 33.81
CA PHE A 7 -8.79 2.38 32.91
C PHE A 7 -7.62 2.17 31.95
N ILE A 8 -6.78 1.16 32.16
CA ILE A 8 -5.61 0.87 31.29
C ILE A 8 -6.01 0.04 30.07
N ILE A 9 -7.10 -0.73 30.12
CA ILE A 9 -7.51 -1.59 29.00
C ILE A 9 -8.24 -0.79 27.90
N HIS A 10 -8.91 0.33 28.23
CA HIS A 10 -9.62 1.15 27.24
C HIS A 10 -8.70 2.10 26.43
N SER A 11 -7.49 2.40 26.90
CA SER A 11 -6.53 3.24 26.16
C SER A 11 -5.65 2.45 25.19
N ILE A 12 -5.58 1.12 25.32
CA ILE A 12 -4.71 0.23 24.52
C ILE A 12 -5.37 -0.23 23.21
N LEU A 13 -6.69 -0.01 23.03
CA LEU A 13 -7.44 -0.37 21.83
C LEU A 13 -8.03 0.86 21.14
N ARG A 14 -7.25 1.93 20.94
CA ARG A 14 -7.66 3.02 20.03
C ARG A 14 -7.59 2.52 18.59
N VAL A 15 -8.64 1.84 18.15
CA VAL A 15 -9.01 1.81 16.74
C VAL A 15 -9.52 3.21 16.43
N SER A 16 -8.70 4.02 15.77
CA SER A 16 -9.17 5.34 15.33
C SER A 16 -10.13 5.12 14.16
N THR A 17 -11.36 5.60 14.31
CA THR A 17 -12.36 5.70 13.25
C THR A 17 -12.46 7.17 12.85
N GLU A 18 -11.34 7.77 12.44
CA GLU A 18 -11.43 9.07 11.78
C GLU A 18 -11.89 8.80 10.34
N ALA A 19 -13.19 9.00 10.14
CA ALA A 19 -13.83 8.93 8.84
C ALA A 19 -13.43 10.18 8.05
N TYR A 20 -12.78 9.98 6.90
CA TYR A 20 -12.59 11.05 5.93
C TYR A 20 -13.98 11.43 5.37
N PRO A 21 -14.47 12.67 5.54
CA PRO A 21 -15.76 13.06 5.02
C PRO A 21 -15.71 13.08 3.48
N TYR A 22 -16.56 12.25 2.87
CA TYR A 22 -16.85 12.28 1.44
C TYR A 22 -17.43 13.65 1.07
N LEU A 23 -16.64 14.48 0.38
CA LEU A 23 -17.10 15.74 -0.18
C LEU A 23 -17.17 15.67 -1.70
N SER A 24 -18.38 15.90 -2.23
CA SER A 24 -18.67 16.05 -3.65
C SER A 24 -18.57 17.53 -4.07
N ARG A 25 -17.78 17.85 -5.11
CA ARG A 25 -18.20 18.56 -6.36
C ARG A 25 -17.01 19.14 -7.15
N ASN A 26 -17.11 18.91 -8.47
CA ASN A 26 -16.75 19.69 -9.67
C ASN A 26 -15.44 20.49 -9.76
N GLU A 27 -14.68 20.25 -10.85
CA GLU A 27 -14.61 21.17 -11.99
C GLU A 27 -14.03 20.52 -13.26
N ASN A 28 -14.55 20.98 -14.41
CA ASN A 28 -14.27 20.50 -15.77
C ASN A 28 -12.81 20.68 -16.18
N ASN A 29 -12.14 19.59 -16.54
CA ASN A 29 -10.94 19.65 -17.37
C ASN A 29 -10.91 18.42 -18.29
N GLY A 30 -11.20 18.64 -19.58
CA GLY A 30 -11.00 17.67 -20.67
C GLY A 30 -11.31 16.22 -20.30
N THR A 31 -12.54 15.95 -19.85
CA THR A 31 -12.93 14.63 -19.37
C THR A 31 -12.88 13.63 -20.52
N MET A 32 -12.06 12.59 -20.37
CA MET A 32 -12.20 11.36 -21.15
C MET A 32 -13.68 10.98 -21.18
N ASP A 33 -14.19 10.65 -22.37
CA ASP A 33 -15.54 10.14 -22.52
C ASP A 33 -15.63 8.77 -21.81
N GLN A 34 -16.09 8.81 -20.56
CA GLN A 34 -16.16 7.64 -19.68
C GLN A 34 -17.16 6.62 -20.20
N ASP A 35 -18.25 7.08 -20.82
CA ASP A 35 -19.26 6.22 -21.40
C ASP A 35 -18.71 5.50 -22.62
N LEU A 36 -17.94 6.21 -23.46
CA LEU A 36 -17.22 5.61 -24.58
C LEU A 36 -16.18 4.59 -24.13
N LEU A 37 -15.39 4.88 -23.08
CA LEU A 37 -14.42 3.92 -22.52
C LEU A 37 -15.11 2.60 -22.12
N ILE A 38 -16.18 2.71 -21.33
CA ILE A 38 -16.93 1.55 -20.84
C ILE A 38 -17.52 0.77 -22.02
N LYS A 39 -18.13 1.48 -22.98
CA LYS A 39 -18.74 0.90 -24.16
C LYS A 39 -17.71 0.10 -24.96
N LEU A 40 -16.62 0.73 -25.40
CA LEU A 40 -15.59 0.09 -26.23
C LEU A 40 -14.93 -1.10 -25.52
N PHE A 41 -14.65 -0.98 -24.22
CA PHE A 41 -14.08 -2.09 -23.46
C PHE A 41 -15.05 -3.28 -23.39
N LYS A 42 -16.33 -3.02 -23.08
CA LYS A 42 -17.36 -4.07 -22.96
C LYS A 42 -17.69 -4.74 -24.29
N GLU A 43 -17.76 -3.97 -25.37
CA GLU A 43 -17.98 -4.50 -26.72
C GLU A 43 -16.85 -5.46 -27.13
N LYS A 44 -15.61 -5.18 -26.75
CA LYS A 44 -14.45 -6.00 -27.13
C LYS A 44 -14.13 -7.16 -26.19
N TYR A 45 -14.25 -6.95 -24.87
CA TYR A 45 -13.78 -7.92 -23.86
C TYR A 45 -14.86 -8.34 -22.86
N GLY A 46 -16.06 -7.79 -22.92
CA GLY A 46 -17.07 -7.98 -21.88
C GLY A 46 -16.70 -7.27 -20.57
N SER A 47 -16.97 -7.89 -19.43
CA SER A 47 -16.70 -7.28 -18.11
C SER A 47 -15.24 -7.36 -17.65
N LYS A 48 -14.46 -8.26 -18.25
CA LYS A 48 -13.10 -8.58 -17.82
C LYS A 48 -12.26 -9.07 -18.99
N ARG A 49 -11.07 -8.52 -19.14
CA ARG A 49 -10.05 -9.02 -20.04
C ARG A 49 -8.99 -9.77 -19.24
N VAL A 50 -8.76 -11.04 -19.52
CA VAL A 50 -7.62 -11.78 -18.96
C VAL A 50 -6.42 -11.61 -19.89
N LEU A 51 -5.30 -11.16 -19.34
CA LEU A 51 -4.04 -10.96 -20.05
C LEU A 51 -3.11 -12.16 -19.93
N GLU A 52 -3.09 -12.78 -18.75
CA GLU A 52 -2.33 -13.98 -18.44
C GLU A 52 -3.20 -14.88 -17.57
N HIS A 53 -3.37 -16.14 -17.98
CA HIS A 53 -4.31 -17.06 -17.33
C HIS A 53 -3.75 -17.72 -16.07
N SER A 54 -2.44 -17.98 -16.04
CA SER A 54 -1.84 -18.77 -14.98
C SER A 54 -0.32 -18.65 -15.00
N ILE A 55 0.23 -17.89 -14.06
CA ILE A 55 1.67 -17.78 -13.83
C ILE A 55 1.95 -18.45 -12.48
N ARG A 56 2.77 -19.51 -12.48
CA ARG A 56 3.16 -20.18 -11.25
C ARG A 56 4.18 -19.33 -10.49
N ILE A 57 3.93 -19.14 -9.20
CA ILE A 57 4.80 -18.44 -8.25
C ILE A 57 5.45 -19.47 -7.29
N MET A 58 6.54 -19.08 -6.62
CA MET A 58 7.44 -19.93 -5.82
C MET A 58 6.75 -20.78 -4.78
N ASP A 59 5.71 -20.27 -4.13
CA ASP A 59 4.96 -21.00 -3.12
C ASP A 59 3.94 -22.00 -3.71
N GLY A 60 3.98 -22.21 -5.02
CA GLY A 60 3.16 -23.16 -5.75
C GLY A 60 1.81 -22.62 -6.22
N ARG A 61 1.45 -21.38 -5.86
CA ARG A 61 0.22 -20.74 -6.32
C ARG A 61 0.30 -20.36 -7.80
N TYR A 62 -0.87 -20.13 -8.38
CA TYR A 62 -1.01 -19.56 -9.71
C TYR A 62 -1.69 -18.20 -9.62
N VAL A 63 -1.06 -17.20 -10.21
CA VAL A 63 -1.64 -15.85 -10.35
C VAL A 63 -2.12 -15.63 -11.78
N TYR A 64 -3.13 -14.80 -11.94
CA TYR A 64 -3.60 -14.34 -13.24
C TYR A 64 -3.57 -12.81 -13.30
N ILE A 65 -3.40 -12.29 -14.50
CA ILE A 65 -3.40 -10.85 -14.77
C ILE A 65 -4.65 -10.51 -15.57
N SER A 66 -5.38 -9.48 -15.13
CA SER A 66 -6.59 -9.07 -15.81
C SER A 66 -6.83 -7.57 -15.74
N ASP A 67 -7.46 -7.05 -16.79
CA ASP A 67 -7.96 -5.69 -16.85
C ASP A 67 -9.49 -5.71 -16.67
N GLU A 68 -10.02 -4.82 -15.82
CA GLU A 68 -11.44 -4.75 -15.49
C GLU A 68 -11.88 -3.29 -15.38
N VAL A 69 -13.08 -2.99 -15.88
CA VAL A 69 -13.71 -1.68 -15.67
C VAL A 69 -14.07 -1.52 -14.20
N GLY A 70 -13.75 -0.37 -13.61
CA GLY A 70 -14.17 -0.01 -12.27
C GLY A 70 -14.33 1.50 -12.10
N LYS A 71 -14.54 1.91 -10.86
CA LYS A 71 -14.60 3.33 -10.48
C LYS A 71 -13.47 3.65 -9.51
N ASN A 72 -12.81 4.78 -9.74
CA ASN A 72 -11.90 5.39 -8.78
C ASN A 72 -12.44 6.80 -8.45
N ALA A 73 -12.90 7.00 -7.21
CA ALA A 73 -13.81 8.09 -6.86
C ALA A 73 -14.95 8.23 -7.88
N ASN A 74 -15.03 9.36 -8.57
CA ASN A 74 -16.12 9.67 -9.51
C ASN A 74 -15.78 9.36 -10.97
N GLN A 75 -14.63 8.72 -11.23
CA GLN A 75 -14.16 8.44 -12.58
C GLN A 75 -14.19 6.95 -12.91
N SER A 76 -14.72 6.62 -14.08
CA SER A 76 -14.61 5.29 -14.67
C SER A 76 -13.18 5.07 -15.16
N VAL A 77 -12.56 4.00 -14.69
CA VAL A 77 -11.17 3.65 -14.98
C VAL A 77 -11.06 2.18 -15.37
N ILE A 78 -9.96 1.82 -16.03
CA ILE A 78 -9.57 0.42 -16.19
C ILE A 78 -8.53 0.10 -15.12
N PHE A 79 -8.84 -0.93 -14.31
CA PHE A 79 -7.91 -1.47 -13.34
C PHE A 79 -7.20 -2.69 -13.91
N ARG A 80 -5.86 -2.67 -13.86
CA ARG A 80 -5.05 -3.87 -14.02
C ARG A 80 -4.84 -4.53 -12.66
N LYS A 81 -5.08 -5.83 -12.57
CA LYS A 81 -5.08 -6.58 -11.31
C LYS A 81 -4.19 -7.82 -11.39
N ILE A 82 -3.55 -8.13 -10.27
CA ILE A 82 -3.00 -9.47 -10.00
C ILE A 82 -4.00 -10.20 -9.12
N GLY A 83 -4.56 -11.29 -9.61
CA GLY A 83 -5.47 -12.15 -8.85
C GLY A 83 -4.85 -13.50 -8.50
N VAL A 84 -5.29 -14.07 -7.38
CA VAL A 84 -4.95 -15.42 -6.93
C VAL A 84 -6.20 -16.04 -6.31
N GLY A 85 -6.72 -17.12 -6.90
CA GLY A 85 -8.04 -17.65 -6.53
C GLY A 85 -9.11 -16.55 -6.57
N TYR A 86 -9.79 -16.33 -5.43
CA TYR A 86 -10.80 -15.27 -5.26
C TYR A 86 -10.23 -13.95 -4.72
N ARG A 87 -8.91 -13.88 -4.49
CA ARG A 87 -8.24 -12.73 -3.88
C ARG A 87 -7.54 -11.87 -4.91
N ARG A 88 -7.34 -10.63 -4.52
CA ARG A 88 -6.67 -9.58 -5.29
C ARG A 88 -5.40 -9.19 -4.55
N LEU A 89 -4.25 -9.39 -5.18
CA LEU A 89 -2.93 -9.05 -4.60
C LEU A 89 -2.53 -7.61 -4.91
N THR A 90 -2.77 -7.17 -6.14
CA THR A 90 -2.41 -5.80 -6.55
C THR A 90 -3.45 -5.25 -7.49
N THR A 91 -3.64 -3.94 -7.45
CA THR A 91 -4.49 -3.19 -8.37
C THR A 91 -3.80 -1.90 -8.74
N ALA A 92 -3.72 -1.63 -10.03
CA ALA A 92 -3.18 -0.41 -10.58
C ALA A 92 -4.20 0.17 -11.58
N ILE A 93 -4.26 1.49 -11.66
CA ILE A 93 -5.07 2.19 -12.65
C ILE A 93 -4.28 2.23 -13.96
N LEU A 94 -4.93 2.06 -15.12
CA LEU A 94 -4.29 2.25 -16.43
C LEU A 94 -4.57 3.65 -16.97
N LYS A 95 -3.58 4.25 -17.64
CA LYS A 95 -3.71 5.49 -18.40
C LYS A 95 -4.24 5.18 -19.81
N PRO A 96 -5.49 5.56 -20.13
CA PRO A 96 -6.03 5.42 -21.48
C PRO A 96 -5.35 6.40 -22.45
N PRO A 97 -5.38 6.14 -23.76
CA PRO A 97 -4.89 7.08 -24.75
C PRO A 97 -5.72 8.37 -24.74
N LYS A 98 -5.11 9.51 -25.13
CA LYS A 98 -5.77 10.83 -25.14
C LYS A 98 -7.06 10.87 -25.96
N LYS A 99 -7.16 10.06 -27.03
CA LYS A 99 -8.35 9.89 -27.86
C LYS A 99 -8.65 8.40 -27.96
N LEU A 100 -9.80 7.97 -27.45
CA LEU A 100 -10.23 6.57 -27.50
C LEU A 100 -10.80 6.22 -28.88
N SER A 101 -10.49 5.03 -29.37
CA SER A 101 -11.08 4.40 -30.55
C SER A 101 -11.04 2.88 -30.44
N GLU A 102 -11.77 2.18 -31.31
CA GLU A 102 -11.75 0.71 -31.39
C GLU A 102 -10.33 0.16 -31.64
N ASP A 103 -9.51 0.88 -32.40
CA ASP A 103 -8.14 0.48 -32.75
C ASP A 103 -7.18 0.53 -31.55
N ASN A 104 -7.45 1.37 -30.56
CA ASN A 104 -6.53 1.61 -29.44
C ASN A 104 -7.04 1.15 -28.07
N ILE A 105 -8.19 0.45 -28.03
CA ILE A 105 -8.75 -0.16 -26.82
C ILE A 105 -8.00 -1.43 -26.38
N ASP A 106 -6.86 -1.75 -26.99
CA ASP A 106 -5.95 -2.80 -26.52
C ASP A 106 -5.22 -2.39 -25.24
N THR A 107 -5.89 -2.59 -24.10
CA THR A 107 -5.40 -2.26 -22.75
C THR A 107 -4.07 -2.90 -22.37
N SER A 108 -3.66 -4.02 -22.99
CA SER A 108 -2.34 -4.64 -22.75
C SER A 108 -1.17 -3.70 -23.07
N LYS A 109 -1.40 -2.74 -23.97
CA LYS A 109 -0.43 -1.71 -24.39
C LYS A 109 -0.49 -0.44 -23.54
N TRP A 110 -1.48 -0.32 -22.66
CA TRP A 110 -1.66 0.86 -21.83
C TRP A 110 -0.67 0.85 -20.66
N GLN A 111 -0.19 2.04 -20.33
CA GLN A 111 0.71 2.26 -19.21
C GLN A 111 -0.08 2.30 -17.91
N VAL A 112 0.52 1.89 -16.80
CA VAL A 112 0.01 2.14 -15.45
C VAL A 112 0.04 3.65 -15.16
N ASP A 113 -1.02 4.13 -14.52
CA ASP A 113 -1.05 5.45 -13.92
C ASP A 113 -0.22 5.46 -12.64
N LYS A 114 1.02 5.93 -12.75
CA LYS A 114 1.95 6.10 -11.64
C LYS A 114 1.64 7.34 -10.77
N GLU A 115 0.74 8.23 -11.20
CA GLU A 115 0.41 9.48 -10.50
C GLU A 115 -0.80 9.35 -9.57
N ALA A 116 -1.68 8.37 -9.84
CA ALA A 116 -2.96 8.25 -9.15
C ALA A 116 -2.98 7.11 -8.13
N LEU A 117 -3.50 7.42 -6.94
CA LEU A 117 -3.83 6.42 -5.94
C LEU A 117 -5.22 5.81 -6.17
N THR A 118 -5.40 4.59 -5.68
CA THR A 118 -6.71 3.93 -5.63
C THR A 118 -7.39 4.37 -4.34
N PHE A 119 -8.55 5.01 -4.44
CA PHE A 119 -9.32 5.42 -3.26
C PHE A 119 -9.71 4.21 -2.40
N ASP A 120 -9.83 4.44 -1.09
CA ASP A 120 -10.20 3.42 -0.08
C ASP A 120 -9.34 2.14 -0.12
N SER A 121 -8.08 2.26 -0.55
CA SER A 121 -7.13 1.15 -0.59
C SER A 121 -6.22 1.17 0.65
N TYR A 122 -5.93 -0.02 1.19
CA TYR A 122 -4.96 -0.15 2.28
C TYR A 122 -3.58 0.39 1.88
N ALA A 123 -3.21 0.25 0.60
CA ALA A 123 -1.95 0.76 0.06
C ALA A 123 -1.87 2.29 0.16
N THR A 124 -3.00 2.98 -0.09
CA THR A 124 -3.11 4.44 0.07
C THR A 124 -2.94 4.80 1.54
N THR A 125 -3.66 4.15 2.45
CA THR A 125 -3.49 4.39 3.89
C THR A 125 -2.06 4.11 4.38
N MET A 126 -1.39 3.08 3.87
CA MET A 126 0.02 2.84 4.22
C MET A 126 0.93 4.01 3.80
N ILE A 127 0.71 4.58 2.61
CA ILE A 127 1.46 5.75 2.12
C ILE A 127 1.14 6.98 2.99
N GLU A 128 -0.13 7.22 3.29
CA GLU A 128 -0.58 8.33 4.15
C GLU A 128 0.10 8.27 5.53
N GLU A 129 0.12 7.08 6.13
CA GLU A 129 0.68 6.88 7.47
C GLU A 129 2.18 7.19 7.55
N MET A 130 2.94 7.10 6.45
CA MET A 130 4.35 7.52 6.44
C MET A 130 4.53 9.00 6.77
N PHE A 131 3.60 9.81 6.30
CA PHE A 131 3.60 11.26 6.51
C PHE A 131 2.92 11.61 7.83
N ILE A 132 1.76 10.99 8.11
CA ILE A 132 0.96 11.26 9.31
C ILE A 132 1.70 10.83 10.59
N SER A 133 2.54 9.80 10.52
CA SER A 133 3.39 9.40 11.65
C SER A 133 4.47 10.44 11.99
N GLY A 134 4.75 11.37 11.07
CA GLY A 134 5.87 12.30 11.15
C GLY A 134 7.23 11.69 10.79
N ALA A 135 7.25 10.50 10.19
CA ALA A 135 8.49 9.86 9.73
C ALA A 135 9.03 10.52 8.45
N VAL A 136 8.14 11.08 7.63
CA VAL A 136 8.47 11.76 6.38
C VAL A 136 7.83 13.14 6.35
N GLU A 137 8.56 14.12 5.84
CA GLU A 137 8.04 15.48 5.60
C GLU A 137 6.90 15.47 4.57
N ILE A 138 5.85 16.26 4.80
CA ILE A 138 4.74 16.42 3.84
C ILE A 138 5.17 17.37 2.72
N SER A 139 5.88 16.82 1.73
CA SER A 139 6.42 17.58 0.60
C SER A 139 6.69 16.67 -0.60
N LYS A 140 6.52 17.19 -1.82
CA LYS A 140 6.95 16.48 -3.05
C LYS A 140 8.47 16.30 -3.14
N GLN A 141 9.23 17.13 -2.42
CA GLN A 141 10.69 17.04 -2.36
C GLN A 141 11.19 16.24 -1.14
N ALA A 142 10.27 15.60 -0.40
CA ALA A 142 10.64 14.80 0.75
C ALA A 142 11.67 13.73 0.38
N SER A 143 12.81 13.79 1.06
CA SER A 143 13.86 12.78 0.98
C SER A 143 13.69 11.81 2.15
N ALA A 144 13.59 10.53 1.85
CA ALA A 144 13.48 9.47 2.86
C ALA A 144 14.06 8.15 2.32
N LYS A 145 14.57 7.31 3.21
CA LYS A 145 14.96 5.92 2.93
C LYS A 145 13.83 4.97 3.33
N LEU A 146 13.32 4.23 2.35
CA LEU A 146 12.17 3.35 2.53
C LEU A 146 12.60 1.89 2.31
N LEU A 147 12.14 1.02 3.21
CA LEU A 147 12.20 -0.43 3.03
C LEU A 147 10.78 -0.96 2.82
N LEU A 148 10.47 -1.46 1.63
CA LEU A 148 9.24 -2.17 1.34
C LEU A 148 9.51 -3.68 1.35
N ILE A 149 8.79 -4.45 2.17
CA ILE A 149 8.86 -5.92 2.18
C ILE A 149 7.55 -6.48 1.64
N GLY A 150 7.64 -7.18 0.51
CA GLY A 150 6.51 -7.56 -0.33
C GLY A 150 6.32 -6.55 -1.46
N LEU A 151 6.66 -6.93 -2.70
CA LEU A 151 6.56 -6.05 -3.86
C LEU A 151 5.16 -6.09 -4.47
N GLY A 152 4.56 -7.27 -4.56
CA GLY A 152 3.33 -7.47 -5.33
C GLY A 152 3.55 -7.07 -6.80
N GLY A 153 2.63 -6.31 -7.38
CA GLY A 153 2.81 -5.68 -8.69
C GLY A 153 3.61 -4.37 -8.65
N GLY A 154 4.24 -4.01 -7.52
CA GLY A 154 5.07 -2.82 -7.40
C GLY A 154 4.30 -1.51 -7.25
N TYR A 155 3.02 -1.55 -6.91
CA TYR A 155 2.14 -0.37 -6.91
C TYR A 155 2.61 0.74 -5.96
N ILE A 156 2.85 0.41 -4.68
CA ILE A 156 3.29 1.37 -3.67
C ILE A 156 4.66 1.97 -4.05
N SER A 157 5.64 1.13 -4.36
CA SER A 157 6.99 1.60 -4.65
C SER A 157 7.07 2.40 -5.95
N THR A 158 6.33 2.02 -6.98
CA THR A 158 6.26 2.77 -8.25
C THR A 158 5.59 4.13 -8.06
N TYR A 159 4.50 4.19 -7.29
CA TYR A 159 3.84 5.46 -6.96
C TYR A 159 4.79 6.40 -6.20
N LEU A 160 5.44 5.90 -5.15
CA LEU A 160 6.34 6.69 -4.33
C LEU A 160 7.55 7.18 -5.14
N HIS A 161 8.18 6.30 -5.94
CA HIS A 161 9.30 6.68 -6.80
C HIS A 161 8.94 7.78 -7.80
N HIS A 162 7.75 7.70 -8.39
CA HIS A 162 7.28 8.66 -9.39
C HIS A 162 6.92 10.03 -8.77
N ASN A 163 6.20 10.03 -7.64
CA ASN A 163 5.65 11.26 -7.06
C ASN A 163 6.59 11.96 -6.07
N PHE A 164 7.58 11.24 -5.53
CA PHE A 164 8.55 11.73 -4.55
C PHE A 164 9.97 11.35 -5.00
N PRO A 165 10.52 12.00 -6.04
CA PRO A 165 11.75 11.57 -6.71
C PRO A 165 13.02 11.64 -5.84
N GLN A 166 12.93 12.23 -4.64
CA GLN A 166 14.04 12.26 -3.69
C GLN A 166 14.09 11.03 -2.77
N MET A 167 13.04 10.21 -2.73
CA MET A 167 12.99 8.99 -1.92
C MET A 167 13.90 7.89 -2.48
N ASP A 168 14.64 7.24 -1.60
CA ASP A 168 15.45 6.03 -1.87
C ASP A 168 14.67 4.80 -1.40
N ILE A 169 14.20 3.99 -2.35
CA ILE A 169 13.26 2.90 -2.10
C ILE A 169 13.93 1.56 -2.35
N THR A 170 14.07 0.77 -1.29
CA THR A 170 14.50 -0.63 -1.34
C THR A 170 13.29 -1.55 -1.20
N SER A 171 12.93 -2.28 -2.25
CA SER A 171 11.87 -3.30 -2.21
C SER A 171 12.48 -4.70 -2.09
N ILE A 172 11.96 -5.50 -1.16
CA ILE A 172 12.34 -6.91 -0.96
C ILE A 172 11.19 -7.78 -1.42
N GLU A 173 11.44 -8.62 -2.41
CA GLU A 173 10.50 -9.61 -2.92
C GLU A 173 11.09 -11.00 -2.77
N LEU A 174 10.30 -11.96 -2.30
CA LEU A 174 10.77 -13.33 -2.19
C LEU A 174 10.78 -14.00 -3.57
N ASP A 175 9.79 -13.65 -4.40
CA ASP A 175 9.47 -14.34 -5.64
C ASP A 175 9.95 -13.62 -6.91
N PRO A 176 10.91 -14.19 -7.66
CA PRO A 176 11.37 -13.60 -8.91
C PRO A 176 10.25 -13.45 -9.97
N GLN A 177 9.24 -14.32 -9.95
CA GLN A 177 8.11 -14.24 -10.90
C GLN A 177 7.23 -13.02 -10.61
N MET A 178 7.09 -12.62 -9.34
CA MET A 178 6.37 -11.39 -9.00
C MET A 178 7.11 -10.15 -9.49
N VAL A 179 8.45 -10.15 -9.44
CA VAL A 179 9.26 -9.07 -10.02
C VAL A 179 9.07 -8.99 -11.55
N GLU A 180 9.05 -10.13 -12.23
CA GLU A 180 8.81 -10.17 -13.68
C GLU A 180 7.40 -9.69 -14.05
N ILE A 181 6.38 -10.12 -13.31
CA ILE A 181 5.01 -9.62 -13.47
C ILE A 181 4.95 -8.10 -13.28
N ALA A 182 5.57 -7.57 -12.23
CA ALA A 182 5.56 -6.15 -11.94
C ALA A 182 6.22 -5.33 -13.07
N LYS A 183 7.34 -5.81 -13.63
CA LYS A 183 8.01 -5.17 -14.78
C LYS A 183 7.14 -5.23 -16.03
N ARG A 184 6.68 -6.42 -16.41
CA ARG A 184 5.98 -6.65 -17.67
C ARG A 184 4.60 -6.01 -17.72
N TRP A 185 3.85 -6.09 -16.63
CA TRP A 185 2.43 -5.73 -16.62
C TRP A 185 2.13 -4.46 -15.84
N PHE A 186 2.99 -4.06 -14.90
CA PHE A 186 2.75 -2.91 -14.01
C PHE A 186 3.75 -1.77 -14.20
N ASN A 187 4.59 -1.83 -15.24
CA ASN A 187 5.56 -0.79 -15.58
C ASN A 187 6.52 -0.44 -14.42
N LEU A 188 6.87 -1.44 -13.61
CA LEU A 188 7.91 -1.31 -12.60
C LEU A 188 9.25 -1.01 -13.28
N GLU A 189 9.83 0.12 -12.93
CA GLU A 189 11.18 0.53 -13.33
C GLU A 189 12.10 0.44 -12.11
N GLN A 190 13.37 0.15 -12.34
CA GLN A 190 14.40 0.23 -11.31
C GLN A 190 15.40 1.30 -11.71
N GLY A 191 16.03 1.95 -10.73
CA GLY A 191 16.99 3.02 -10.97
C GLY A 191 17.87 3.26 -9.75
N GLU A 192 18.57 4.38 -9.75
CA GLU A 192 19.49 4.75 -8.67
C GLU A 192 18.83 4.93 -7.30
N LYS A 193 17.52 5.19 -7.27
CA LYS A 193 16.73 5.40 -6.04
C LYS A 193 15.54 4.45 -5.92
N HIS A 194 15.48 3.43 -6.77
CA HIS A 194 14.42 2.42 -6.72
C HIS A 194 15.01 1.05 -7.03
N HIS A 195 15.21 0.28 -5.97
CA HIS A 195 15.88 -1.01 -6.00
C HIS A 195 14.91 -2.14 -5.66
N VAL A 196 15.07 -3.28 -6.32
CA VAL A 196 14.33 -4.51 -6.00
C VAL A 196 15.34 -5.64 -5.78
N PHE A 197 15.32 -6.23 -4.60
CA PHE A 197 16.13 -7.40 -4.27
C PHE A 197 15.27 -8.63 -4.09
N ILE A 198 15.63 -9.70 -4.81
CA ILE A 198 15.00 -11.01 -4.67
C ILE A 198 15.65 -11.74 -3.49
N THR A 199 15.02 -11.70 -2.33
CA THR A 199 15.54 -12.31 -1.10
C THR A 199 14.44 -12.46 -0.04
N ASP A 200 14.71 -13.28 0.97
CA ASP A 200 13.85 -13.43 2.13
C ASP A 200 13.87 -12.16 2.99
N GLY A 201 12.69 -11.57 3.21
CA GLY A 201 12.52 -10.32 3.97
C GLY A 201 12.96 -10.41 5.44
N VAL A 202 12.77 -11.55 6.09
CA VAL A 202 13.23 -11.77 7.47
C VAL A 202 14.75 -11.85 7.52
N LYS A 203 15.37 -12.59 6.59
CA LYS A 203 16.83 -12.68 6.47
C LYS A 203 17.46 -11.35 6.08
N PHE A 204 16.80 -10.56 5.22
CA PHE A 204 17.24 -9.21 4.87
C PHE A 204 17.20 -8.31 6.11
N ALA A 205 16.05 -8.23 6.79
CA ALA A 205 15.88 -7.40 7.98
C ALA A 205 16.90 -7.73 9.07
N LYS A 206 17.13 -9.02 9.35
CA LYS A 206 18.15 -9.46 10.32
C LYS A 206 19.56 -9.00 9.93
N ARG A 207 19.94 -9.16 8.66
CA ARG A 207 21.28 -8.77 8.16
C ARG A 207 21.46 -7.26 8.19
N ALA A 208 20.50 -6.50 7.68
CA ALA A 208 20.52 -5.04 7.69
C ALA A 208 20.58 -4.49 9.13
N ALA A 209 19.82 -5.07 10.06
CA ALA A 209 19.87 -4.69 11.47
C ALA A 209 21.23 -4.98 12.13
N THR A 210 21.88 -6.09 11.72
CA THR A 210 23.23 -6.44 12.20
C THR A 210 24.28 -5.48 11.67
N ASN A 211 24.11 -5.02 10.43
CA ASN A 211 25.02 -4.10 9.76
C ASN A 211 24.81 -2.63 10.15
N GLY A 212 23.82 -2.31 11.01
CA GLY A 212 23.51 -0.95 11.43
C GLY A 212 22.86 -0.10 10.34
N THR A 213 22.26 -0.71 9.32
CA THR A 213 21.47 0.01 8.30
C THR A 213 20.21 0.58 8.95
N THR A 214 19.86 1.83 8.60
CA THR A 214 18.65 2.50 9.07
C THR A 214 17.81 3.03 7.92
N TYR A 215 16.50 3.06 8.15
CA TYR A 215 15.45 3.55 7.26
C TYR A 215 14.58 4.55 8.02
N ASP A 216 13.94 5.45 7.28
CA ASP A 216 12.91 6.36 7.81
C ASP A 216 11.56 5.63 7.90
N VAL A 217 11.28 4.75 6.94
CA VAL A 217 10.03 4.01 6.88
C VAL A 217 10.29 2.55 6.52
N ILE A 218 9.60 1.65 7.21
CA ILE A 218 9.44 0.25 6.79
C ILE A 218 7.97 0.00 6.48
N LEU A 219 7.68 -0.42 5.26
CA LEU A 219 6.36 -0.87 4.81
C LEU A 219 6.36 -2.39 4.72
N LEU A 220 5.54 -3.07 5.52
CA LEU A 220 5.38 -4.52 5.48
C LEU A 220 4.06 -4.89 4.80
N ASP A 221 4.14 -5.37 3.57
CA ASP A 221 3.02 -5.84 2.74
C ASP A 221 3.28 -7.25 2.19
N ALA A 222 3.64 -8.18 3.07
CA ALA A 222 3.89 -9.57 2.72
C ALA A 222 2.71 -10.46 3.15
N SER A 223 2.03 -11.09 2.18
CA SER A 223 0.82 -11.89 2.42
C SER A 223 0.90 -13.31 1.89
N ALA A 224 0.09 -14.20 2.48
CA ALA A 224 -0.13 -15.56 2.00
C ALA A 224 -1.55 -15.71 1.42
N ASP A 225 -1.79 -16.68 0.54
CA ASP A 225 -3.14 -16.91 -0.01
C ASP A 225 -4.05 -17.68 0.92
N VAL A 226 -3.52 -18.63 1.69
CA VAL A 226 -4.31 -19.37 2.67
C VAL A 226 -3.72 -19.12 4.04
N PRO A 227 -4.52 -18.70 5.03
CA PRO A 227 -4.02 -18.56 6.38
C PRO A 227 -3.61 -19.93 6.90
N LYS A 228 -2.31 -20.10 7.19
CA LYS A 228 -1.81 -21.22 8.00
C LYS A 228 -2.04 -20.97 9.50
N SER A 229 -2.35 -19.73 9.86
CA SER A 229 -2.52 -19.24 11.22
C SER A 229 -3.52 -18.07 11.24
N LEU A 230 -3.46 -17.21 12.26
CA LEU A 230 -4.39 -16.08 12.44
C LEU A 230 -4.31 -15.03 11.30
N PHE A 231 -3.17 -14.97 10.60
CA PHE A 231 -2.86 -13.91 9.64
C PHE A 231 -2.83 -14.42 8.21
N ILE A 232 -3.45 -13.65 7.33
CA ILE A 232 -3.23 -13.67 5.88
C ILE A 232 -2.10 -12.69 5.53
N ALA A 233 -2.16 -11.49 6.11
CA ALA A 233 -1.12 -10.48 6.09
C ALA A 233 -0.95 -9.89 7.51
N PRO A 234 0.28 -9.64 7.98
CA PRO A 234 1.52 -10.14 7.39
C PRO A 234 1.60 -11.68 7.50
N VAL A 235 2.36 -12.34 6.63
CA VAL A 235 2.61 -13.78 6.77
C VAL A 235 3.32 -14.10 8.10
N GLU A 236 3.01 -15.24 8.69
CA GLU A 236 3.34 -15.60 10.08
C GLU A 236 4.82 -15.46 10.47
N VAL A 237 5.74 -15.63 9.52
CA VAL A 237 7.18 -15.47 9.77
C VAL A 237 7.56 -14.06 10.22
N PHE A 238 6.75 -13.04 9.92
CA PHE A 238 6.95 -11.68 10.41
C PHE A 238 6.34 -11.43 11.79
N VAL A 239 5.49 -12.34 12.27
CA VAL A 239 4.75 -12.19 13.53
C VAL A 239 5.54 -12.84 14.67
N THR A 240 6.75 -12.32 14.91
CA THR A 240 7.64 -12.78 15.99
C THR A 240 8.34 -11.62 16.67
N THR A 241 8.68 -11.80 17.96
CA THR A 241 9.39 -10.78 18.74
C THR A 241 10.77 -10.46 18.17
N ASP A 242 11.48 -11.43 17.60
CA ASP A 242 12.80 -11.19 17.01
C ASP A 242 12.71 -10.35 15.74
N VAL A 243 11.71 -10.60 14.90
CA VAL A 243 11.45 -9.76 13.71
C VAL A 243 11.06 -8.34 14.15
N ALA A 244 10.16 -8.20 15.13
CA ALA A 244 9.79 -6.88 15.67
C ALA A 244 11.02 -6.10 16.17
N LYS A 245 11.92 -6.75 16.92
CA LYS A 245 13.18 -6.14 17.39
C LYS A 245 14.11 -5.76 16.25
N ASN A 246 14.22 -6.59 15.20
CA ASN A 246 15.03 -6.25 14.03
C ASN A 246 14.46 -5.02 13.31
N PHE A 247 13.15 -4.93 13.10
CA PHE A 247 12.54 -3.72 12.54
C PHE A 247 12.73 -2.49 13.42
N GLY A 248 12.66 -2.64 14.74
CA GLY A 248 12.98 -1.55 15.67
C GLY A 248 14.41 -1.02 15.51
N LYS A 249 15.40 -1.91 15.25
CA LYS A 249 16.80 -1.54 15.00
C LYS A 249 17.03 -0.91 13.61
N LEU A 250 16.17 -1.25 12.64
CA LEU A 250 16.24 -0.72 11.28
C LEU A 250 15.64 0.67 11.15
N LEU A 251 14.95 1.20 12.17
CA LEU A 251 14.33 2.51 12.13
C LEU A 251 15.16 3.52 12.94
N ASN A 252 15.23 4.75 12.43
CA ASN A 252 15.71 5.87 13.24
C ASN A 252 14.66 6.29 14.28
N GLU A 253 15.00 7.23 15.18
CA GLU A 253 14.11 7.65 16.27
C GLU A 253 12.76 8.24 15.82
N LYS A 254 12.69 8.83 14.62
CA LYS A 254 11.46 9.38 14.03
C LYS A 254 10.77 8.40 13.10
N GLY A 255 11.41 7.26 12.82
CA GLY A 255 10.96 6.33 11.80
C GLY A 255 9.69 5.57 12.19
N ALA A 256 9.01 5.08 11.16
CA ALA A 256 7.75 4.35 11.30
C ALA A 256 7.80 2.97 10.64
N LEU A 257 7.27 1.98 11.34
CA LEU A 257 6.91 0.68 10.78
C LEU A 257 5.42 0.69 10.48
N ILE A 258 5.04 0.42 9.24
CA ILE A 258 3.65 0.44 8.77
C ILE A 258 3.34 -0.93 8.17
N ILE A 259 2.32 -1.60 8.70
CA ILE A 259 2.01 -3.01 8.39
C ILE A 259 0.60 -3.12 7.83
N ASN A 260 0.49 -3.75 6.65
CA ASN A 260 -0.79 -4.23 6.14
C ASN A 260 -1.24 -5.46 6.93
N ILE A 261 -2.45 -5.43 7.46
CA ILE A 261 -3.03 -6.53 8.22
C ILE A 261 -4.27 -7.04 7.51
N LEU A 262 -4.29 -8.33 7.21
CA LEU A 262 -5.48 -9.06 6.78
C LEU A 262 -5.64 -10.29 7.65
N CYS A 263 -6.74 -10.34 8.38
CA CYS A 263 -7.02 -11.40 9.34
C CYS A 263 -7.79 -12.54 8.70
N ALA A 264 -7.49 -13.77 9.12
CA ALA A 264 -8.36 -14.89 8.82
C ALA A 264 -9.68 -14.79 9.59
N HIS A 265 -10.77 -15.30 9.00
CA HIS A 265 -12.06 -15.53 9.67
C HIS A 265 -12.60 -14.32 10.47
N ASN A 266 -12.49 -13.09 9.96
CA ASN A 266 -12.95 -11.86 10.63
C ASN A 266 -12.45 -11.68 12.08
N SER A 267 -11.27 -12.21 12.40
CA SER A 267 -10.72 -12.27 13.77
C SER A 267 -9.94 -11.01 14.16
N TYR A 268 -10.50 -9.84 13.85
CA TYR A 268 -9.82 -8.54 13.97
C TYR A 268 -9.24 -8.28 15.37
N ASP A 269 -10.05 -8.44 16.42
CA ASP A 269 -9.60 -8.20 17.79
C ASP A 269 -8.44 -9.10 18.19
N ARG A 270 -8.41 -10.35 17.70
CA ARG A 270 -7.31 -11.28 17.97
C ARG A 270 -6.04 -10.87 17.25
N CYS A 271 -6.12 -10.48 15.98
CA CYS A 271 -4.96 -9.98 15.24
C CYS A 271 -4.36 -8.74 15.90
N VAL A 272 -5.21 -7.77 16.25
CA VAL A 272 -4.80 -6.52 16.89
C VAL A 272 -4.09 -6.81 18.22
N LYS A 273 -4.69 -7.65 19.08
CA LYS A 273 -4.09 -8.04 20.36
C LYS A 273 -2.74 -8.73 20.17
N GLU A 274 -2.64 -9.65 19.21
CA GLU A 274 -1.40 -10.41 19.00
C GLU A 274 -0.28 -9.57 18.40
N LEU A 275 -0.58 -8.73 17.39
CA LEU A 275 0.39 -7.80 16.84
C LEU A 275 0.83 -6.76 17.86
N HIS A 276 -0.10 -6.21 18.64
CA HIS A 276 0.24 -5.29 19.72
C HIS A 276 1.15 -5.97 20.77
N ARG A 277 0.85 -7.21 21.16
CA ARG A 277 1.68 -7.99 22.10
C ARG A 277 3.10 -8.19 21.58
N ILE A 278 3.27 -8.48 20.28
CA ILE A 278 4.56 -8.75 19.68
C ILE A 278 5.33 -7.47 19.39
N TYR A 279 4.74 -6.56 18.62
CA TYR A 279 5.40 -5.34 18.17
C TYR A 279 5.55 -4.30 19.28
N GLY A 280 4.69 -4.32 20.30
CA GLY A 280 4.87 -3.52 21.52
C GLY A 280 6.12 -3.85 22.33
N THR A 281 6.80 -4.97 22.05
CA THR A 281 8.11 -5.28 22.64
C THR A 281 9.27 -4.47 22.04
N ALA A 282 9.06 -3.88 20.86
CA ALA A 282 10.08 -3.12 20.12
C ALA A 282 9.70 -1.65 19.90
N PHE A 283 8.39 -1.33 19.93
CA PHE A 283 7.86 0.01 19.67
C PHE A 283 7.03 0.52 20.84
N LYS A 284 7.16 1.80 21.16
CA LYS A 284 6.45 2.43 22.28
C LYS A 284 5.00 2.78 21.95
N PHE A 285 4.73 3.12 20.69
CA PHE A 285 3.41 3.53 20.22
C PHE A 285 3.06 2.71 18.99
N CYS A 286 1.93 2.01 19.02
CA CYS A 286 1.36 1.34 17.87
C CYS A 286 -0.13 1.68 17.77
N THR A 287 -0.57 2.19 16.62
CA THR A 287 -1.97 2.52 16.33
C THR A 287 -2.51 1.61 15.24
N PHE A 288 -3.83 1.44 15.19
CA PHE A 288 -4.52 0.62 14.20
C PHE A 288 -5.61 1.45 13.53
N LYS A 289 -5.58 1.50 12.20
CA LYS A 289 -6.63 2.12 11.37
C LYS A 289 -7.38 1.05 10.60
N LYS A 290 -8.70 1.06 10.74
CA LYS A 290 -9.60 0.20 9.96
C LYS A 290 -10.14 1.01 8.78
N LEU A 291 -10.04 0.46 7.58
CA LEU A 291 -10.59 1.08 6.39
C LEU A 291 -12.08 0.73 6.26
N HIS A 292 -12.91 1.71 5.87
CA HIS A 292 -14.38 1.54 5.78
C HIS A 292 -14.81 0.42 4.82
N ASN A 293 -14.14 0.31 3.68
CA ASN A 293 -14.51 -0.58 2.58
C ASN A 293 -13.52 -1.73 2.36
N SER A 294 -12.57 -1.93 3.26
CA SER A 294 -11.57 -3.00 3.16
C SER A 294 -11.57 -3.87 4.41
N SER A 295 -11.35 -5.17 4.21
CA SER A 295 -11.08 -6.11 5.30
C SER A 295 -9.67 -5.92 5.89
N ASN A 296 -8.85 -5.08 5.26
CA ASN A 296 -7.52 -4.78 5.74
C ASN A 296 -7.54 -3.72 6.87
N LEU A 297 -6.58 -3.84 7.78
CA LEU A 297 -6.19 -2.79 8.72
C LEU A 297 -4.77 -2.34 8.41
N VAL A 298 -4.45 -1.13 8.79
CA VAL A 298 -3.07 -0.64 8.79
C VAL A 298 -2.66 -0.43 10.24
N MET A 299 -1.53 -1.04 10.63
CA MET A 299 -0.90 -0.76 11.92
C MET A 299 0.33 0.12 11.70
N THR A 300 0.45 1.19 12.46
CA THR A 300 1.58 2.11 12.43
C THR A 300 2.28 2.07 13.79
N CYS A 301 3.56 1.73 13.82
CA CYS A 301 4.37 1.64 15.03
C CYS A 301 5.58 2.59 14.99
N THR A 302 5.80 3.34 16.07
CA THR A 302 6.84 4.37 16.19
C THR A 302 7.46 4.40 17.60
N GLN A 303 8.59 5.10 17.73
CA GLN A 303 9.22 5.37 19.05
C GLN A 303 8.69 6.62 19.74
N LYS A 304 8.14 7.56 18.95
CA LYS A 304 7.55 8.82 19.43
C LYS A 304 6.10 8.90 18.97
N PRO A 305 5.19 9.52 19.76
CA PRO A 305 3.82 9.69 19.32
C PRO A 305 3.77 10.54 18.04
N ALA A 306 2.82 10.26 17.16
CA ALA A 306 2.60 11.06 15.95
C ALA A 306 2.34 12.54 16.34
N PRO A 307 2.97 13.52 15.68
CA PRO A 307 2.69 14.92 15.91
C PRO A 307 1.22 15.26 15.62
N SER A 308 0.62 16.11 16.46
CA SER A 308 -0.76 16.57 16.25
C SER A 308 -0.88 17.42 14.99
N GLY A 309 -1.99 17.28 14.27
CA GLY A 309 -2.33 18.11 13.11
C GLY A 309 -1.79 17.61 11.76
N LEU A 310 -0.89 16.61 11.74
CA LEU A 310 -0.36 16.07 10.48
C LEU A 310 -1.40 15.37 9.61
N ALA A 311 -2.44 14.77 10.21
CA ALA A 311 -3.55 14.19 9.45
C ALA A 311 -4.26 15.25 8.60
N THR A 312 -4.68 16.35 9.22
CA THR A 312 -5.31 17.48 8.53
C THR A 312 -4.37 18.16 7.53
N LEU A 313 -3.09 18.31 7.88
CA LEU A 313 -2.09 18.85 6.96
C LEU A 313 -1.93 17.96 5.72
N TYR A 314 -1.87 16.65 5.92
CA TYR A 314 -1.77 15.68 4.83
C TYR A 314 -3.02 15.69 3.95
N GLU A 315 -4.22 15.76 4.54
CA GLU A 315 -5.47 15.91 3.78
C GLU A 315 -5.45 17.11 2.84
N ASN A 316 -4.90 18.24 3.31
CA ASN A 316 -4.76 19.45 2.50
C ASN A 316 -3.71 19.29 1.40
N PHE A 317 -2.59 18.62 1.70
CA PHE A 317 -1.52 18.33 0.74
C PHE A 317 -1.98 17.37 -0.37
N ALA A 318 -2.59 16.25 0.03
CA ALA A 318 -3.05 15.23 -0.88
C ALA A 318 -4.30 15.66 -1.63
N ASN A 319 -5.31 16.17 -0.91
CA ASN A 319 -6.62 16.61 -1.40
C ASN A 319 -7.09 15.80 -2.62
N TYR A 320 -7.14 14.48 -2.46
CA TYR A 320 -7.36 13.55 -3.55
C TYR A 320 -8.67 13.81 -4.29
N ALA A 321 -9.71 14.28 -3.59
CA ALA A 321 -10.98 14.65 -4.21
C ALA A 321 -10.82 15.80 -5.22
N LYS A 322 -10.04 16.83 -4.86
CA LYS A 322 -9.75 17.98 -5.74
C LYS A 322 -8.83 17.61 -6.90
N TYR A 323 -7.88 16.72 -6.66
CA TYR A 323 -6.81 16.40 -7.61
C TYR A 323 -6.96 15.02 -8.28
N ASN A 324 -8.16 14.44 -8.29
CA ASN A 324 -8.46 13.14 -8.91
C ASN A 324 -7.50 12.02 -8.48
N ALA A 325 -7.35 11.81 -7.17
CA ALA A 325 -6.45 10.83 -6.54
C ALA A 325 -4.95 11.11 -6.70
N ARG A 326 -4.57 12.35 -7.04
CA ARG A 326 -3.16 12.79 -7.17
C ARG A 326 -2.81 13.76 -6.07
N VAL A 327 -1.52 13.91 -5.75
CA VAL A 327 -1.02 14.91 -4.81
C VAL A 327 -0.77 16.27 -5.49
N SER A 328 -1.06 17.39 -4.82
CA SER A 328 -0.93 18.76 -5.36
C SER A 328 0.49 19.09 -5.84
N GLU A 329 0.64 19.79 -6.97
CA GLU A 329 1.93 20.39 -7.39
C GLU A 329 2.23 21.72 -6.71
N LYS A 330 1.20 22.48 -6.33
CA LYS A 330 1.35 23.80 -5.71
C LYS A 330 1.23 23.64 -4.21
N TRP A 331 2.35 23.52 -3.53
CA TRP A 331 2.41 23.78 -2.10
C TRP A 331 3.66 24.62 -1.81
N SER A 332 3.42 25.88 -1.45
CA SER A 332 4.31 26.70 -0.64
C SER A 332 3.55 26.93 0.67
N GLU A 333 4.24 26.74 1.79
CA GLU A 333 3.75 26.94 3.16
C GLU A 333 2.89 28.20 3.35
#